data_AF-A0A317JFU4-F1
#
_entry.id   AF-A0A317JFU4-F1
#
_cell.length_a   1.000
_cell.length_b   1.000
_cell.length_c   1.000
_cell.angle_alpha   90.00
_cell.angle_beta   90.00
_cell.angle_gamma   90.00
#
_symmetry.space_group_name_H-M   'P 1'
#
loop_
_entity.id
_entity.type
_entity.pdbx_description
1 polymer ?
#
loop_
_entity_poly.entity_id
_entity_poly.type
_entity_poly.pdbx_seq_one_letter_code
_entity_poly.pdbx_strand_id
1 'polypeptide(L)'
;MLNCEKIADTITEKTAEKLKEQKNLYLVTTGRVTKDDIRMMLMGFHLYQEVDVRKARELLIYAVNAYLLDINNNEEIRPCLHEYPFTAKNVEIRIWVYKPDGIKIGYISALDGILTLDLPETRQAICKESYEEALQIVFSQGNAN
;
A
#
# COMPACT_ATOMS: atom_id res chain seq x y z
N MET A 1 9.18 0.66 29.01
CA MET A 1 8.49 1.68 28.18
C MET A 1 8.37 1.07 26.79
N LEU A 2 7.15 0.87 26.28
CA LEU A 2 6.94 0.31 24.94
C LEU A 2 7.43 1.34 23.93
N ASN A 3 8.39 0.98 23.07
CA ASN A 3 8.86 1.87 22.01
C ASN A 3 8.04 1.59 20.75
N CYS A 4 6.86 2.23 20.67
CA CYS A 4 5.92 2.09 19.56
C CYS A 4 6.56 2.40 18.19
N GLU A 5 7.45 3.40 18.15
CA GLU A 5 8.15 3.78 16.92
C GLU A 5 9.04 2.65 16.42
N LYS A 6 9.85 2.07 17.30
CA LYS A 6 10.76 0.96 16.95
C LYS A 6 9.99 -0.28 16.48
N ILE A 7 8.85 -0.59 17.09
CA ILE A 7 8.00 -1.71 16.68
C ILE A 7 7.42 -1.43 15.29
N ALA A 8 6.87 -0.24 15.09
CA ALA A 8 6.32 0.18 13.80
C ALA A 8 7.39 0.18 12.69
N ASP A 9 8.59 0.67 12.96
CA ASP A 9 9.73 0.62 12.02
C ASP A 9 10.08 -0.81 11.66
N THR A 10 10.19 -1.69 12.66
CA THR A 10 10.51 -3.11 12.43
C THR A 10 9.46 -3.81 11.55
N ILE A 11 8.18 -3.53 11.77
CA ILE A 11 7.09 -4.06 10.94
C ILE A 11 7.19 -3.52 9.52
N THR A 12 7.43 -2.20 9.38
CA THR A 12 7.53 -1.51 8.09
C THR A 12 8.69 -2.07 7.27
N GLU A 13 9.87 -2.19 7.85
CA GLU A 13 11.08 -2.72 7.19
C GLU A 13 10.87 -4.15 6.70
N LYS A 14 10.37 -5.03 7.57
CA LYS A 14 10.08 -6.43 7.21
C LYS A 14 9.03 -6.53 6.10
N THR A 15 7.99 -5.72 6.16
CA THR A 15 6.95 -5.69 5.11
C THR A 15 7.55 -5.21 3.79
N ALA A 16 8.36 -4.15 3.82
CA ALA A 16 9.00 -3.60 2.63
C ALA A 16 9.99 -4.58 1.98
N GLU A 17 10.75 -5.35 2.76
CA GLU A 17 11.62 -6.42 2.25
C GLU A 17 10.80 -7.49 1.49
N LYS A 18 9.70 -7.96 2.07
CA LYS A 18 8.78 -8.90 1.39
C LYS A 18 8.25 -8.31 0.08
N LEU A 19 7.81 -7.06 0.09
CA LEU A 19 7.27 -6.38 -1.09
C LEU A 19 8.33 -6.16 -2.18
N LYS A 20 9.58 -5.91 -1.80
CA LYS A 20 10.70 -5.86 -2.73
C LYS A 20 10.92 -7.21 -3.39
N GLU A 21 11.05 -8.28 -2.61
CA GLU A 21 11.32 -9.64 -3.11
C GLU A 21 10.20 -10.18 -3.99
N GLN A 22 8.94 -9.95 -3.60
CA GLN A 22 7.79 -10.59 -4.24
C GLN A 22 7.20 -9.77 -5.38
N LYS A 23 7.39 -8.44 -5.37
CA LYS A 23 6.70 -7.51 -6.28
C LYS A 23 7.62 -6.46 -6.92
N ASN A 24 8.94 -6.51 -6.67
CA ASN A 24 9.91 -5.51 -7.15
C ASN A 24 9.57 -4.07 -6.70
N LEU A 25 8.98 -3.92 -5.52
CA LEU A 25 8.67 -2.62 -4.92
C LEU A 25 9.86 -2.15 -4.07
N TYR A 26 10.54 -1.10 -4.53
CA TYR A 26 11.73 -0.57 -3.85
C TYR A 26 11.32 0.57 -2.90
N LEU A 27 11.43 0.35 -1.59
CA LEU A 27 11.05 1.35 -0.59
C LEU A 27 11.89 2.62 -0.74
N VAL A 28 11.23 3.78 -0.75
CA VAL A 28 11.88 5.10 -0.84
C VAL A 28 11.43 6.07 0.24
N THR A 29 10.25 5.85 0.83
CA THR A 29 9.77 6.70 1.91
C THR A 29 8.88 5.91 2.85
N THR A 30 8.92 6.28 4.12
CA THR A 30 8.06 5.77 5.17
C THR A 30 7.50 6.96 5.94
N GLY A 31 6.31 6.81 6.51
CA GLY A 31 5.70 7.86 7.30
C GLY A 31 4.70 7.30 8.29
N ARG A 32 4.30 8.14 9.24
CA ARG A 32 3.26 7.83 10.21
C ARG A 32 2.47 9.08 10.53
N VAL A 33 1.18 8.91 10.80
CA VAL A 33 0.37 9.93 11.43
C VAL A 33 0.22 9.55 12.90
N THR A 34 0.83 10.35 13.76
CA THR A 34 0.80 10.18 15.22
C THR A 34 0.24 11.43 15.88
N LYS A 35 -0.68 11.25 16.83
CA LYS A 35 -1.05 12.31 17.77
C LYS A 35 -0.65 11.88 19.19
N ASP A 36 -1.34 10.87 19.69
CA ASP A 36 -1.06 10.20 20.97
C ASP A 36 -0.77 8.70 20.74
N ASP A 37 -1.32 8.18 19.64
CA ASP A 37 -1.24 6.83 19.12
C ASP A 37 -0.97 6.87 17.61
N ILE A 38 -0.66 5.72 17.03
CA ILE A 38 -0.48 5.53 15.59
C ILE A 38 -1.87 5.44 14.97
N ARG A 39 -2.16 6.36 14.04
CA ARG A 39 -3.43 6.41 13.30
C ARG A 39 -3.30 5.89 11.88
N MET A 40 -2.13 6.09 11.30
CA MET A 40 -1.81 5.68 9.95
C MET A 40 -0.33 5.35 9.81
N MET A 41 -0.01 4.37 8.98
CA MET A 41 1.36 4.05 8.58
C MET A 41 1.50 4.11 7.05
N LEU A 42 2.57 4.74 6.56
CA LEU A 42 2.81 5.01 5.16
C LEU A 42 4.06 4.27 4.67
N MET A 43 3.97 3.68 3.48
CA MET A 43 5.13 3.28 2.67
C MET A 43 5.00 3.82 1.25
N GLY A 44 6.09 4.36 0.73
CA GLY A 44 6.21 4.78 -0.66
C GLY A 44 7.31 4.02 -1.38
N PHE A 45 7.06 3.63 -2.63
CA PHE A 45 7.91 2.74 -3.41
C PHE A 45 8.18 3.26 -4.81
N HIS A 46 9.34 2.92 -5.35
CA HIS A 46 9.58 2.94 -6.78
C HIS A 46 9.29 1.56 -7.38
N LEU A 47 8.69 1.58 -8.58
CA LEU A 47 8.48 0.41 -9.41
C LEU A 47 9.06 0.66 -10.81
N TYR A 48 10.02 -0.17 -11.21
CA TYR A 48 10.75 -0.02 -12.48
C TYR A 48 10.22 -0.98 -13.57
N GLN A 49 8.89 -1.16 -13.62
CA GLN A 49 8.23 -1.99 -14.62
C GLN A 49 6.92 -1.36 -15.09
N GLU A 50 6.42 -1.79 -16.26
CA GLU A 50 5.14 -1.31 -16.78
C GLU A 50 4.02 -2.06 -16.07
N VAL A 51 2.92 -1.37 -15.81
CA VAL A 51 1.71 -1.96 -15.24
C VAL A 51 0.49 -1.43 -15.98
N ASP A 52 -0.45 -2.33 -16.27
CA ASP A 52 -1.79 -1.93 -16.68
C ASP A 52 -2.68 -1.70 -15.44
N VAL A 53 -3.93 -1.27 -15.67
CA VAL A 53 -4.89 -0.98 -14.60
C VAL A 53 -5.12 -2.20 -13.70
N ARG A 54 -5.18 -3.41 -14.28
CA ARG A 54 -5.40 -4.64 -13.52
C ARG A 54 -4.20 -4.94 -12.63
N LYS A 55 -2.99 -4.90 -13.19
CA LYS A 55 -1.77 -5.20 -12.46
C LYS A 55 -1.50 -4.16 -11.37
N ALA A 56 -1.78 -2.89 -11.65
CA ALA A 56 -1.68 -1.83 -10.67
C ALA A 56 -2.63 -2.04 -9.49
N ARG A 57 -3.89 -2.41 -9.77
CA ARG A 57 -4.87 -2.79 -8.74
C ARG A 57 -4.38 -3.96 -7.90
N GLU A 58 -3.93 -5.04 -8.53
CA GLU A 58 -3.39 -6.21 -7.84
C GLU A 58 -2.19 -5.86 -6.95
N LEU A 59 -1.31 -4.95 -7.40
CA LEU A 59 -0.15 -4.49 -6.63
C LEU A 59 -0.55 -3.71 -5.38
N LEU A 60 -1.47 -2.75 -5.51
CA LEU A 60 -1.96 -1.97 -4.37
C LEU A 60 -2.68 -2.88 -3.36
N ILE A 61 -3.55 -3.76 -3.83
CA ILE A 61 -4.24 -4.73 -2.97
C ILE A 61 -3.24 -5.60 -2.22
N TYR A 62 -2.24 -6.12 -2.92
CA TYR A 62 -1.22 -6.97 -2.32
C TYR A 62 -0.43 -6.22 -1.25
N ALA A 63 0.02 -4.99 -1.55
CA ALA A 63 0.80 -4.18 -0.62
C ALA A 63 0.01 -3.79 0.63
N VAL A 64 -1.25 -3.37 0.46
CA VAL A 64 -2.17 -3.06 1.57
C VAL A 64 -2.39 -4.30 2.44
N ASN A 65 -2.73 -5.44 1.84
CA ASN A 65 -2.95 -6.69 2.58
C ASN A 65 -1.72 -7.14 3.35
N ALA A 66 -0.54 -7.15 2.70
CA ALA A 66 0.70 -7.55 3.35
C ALA A 66 0.99 -6.69 4.57
N TYR A 67 0.79 -5.37 4.46
CA TYR A 67 1.06 -4.44 5.55
C TYR A 67 0.06 -4.58 6.69
N LEU A 68 -1.24 -4.66 6.38
CA LEU A 68 -2.28 -4.88 7.38
C LEU A 68 -2.09 -6.21 8.11
N LEU A 69 -1.70 -7.27 7.40
CA LEU A 69 -1.42 -8.57 7.99
C LEU A 69 -0.25 -8.49 8.98
N ASP A 70 0.86 -7.86 8.58
CA ASP A 70 2.05 -7.74 9.42
C ASP A 70 1.82 -6.82 10.63
N ILE A 71 1.00 -5.75 10.49
CA ILE A 71 0.60 -4.88 11.60
C ILE A 71 -0.34 -5.62 12.56
N ASN A 72 -1.45 -6.18 12.07
CA ASN A 72 -2.50 -6.73 12.92
C ASN A 72 -2.09 -8.03 13.61
N ASN A 73 -1.17 -8.81 13.03
CA ASN A 73 -0.62 -10.00 13.65
C ASN A 73 0.48 -9.71 14.69
N ASN A 74 1.00 -8.49 14.75
CA ASN A 74 1.97 -8.11 15.76
C ASN A 74 1.26 -7.70 17.05
N GLU A 75 1.35 -8.51 18.11
CA GLU A 75 0.67 -8.20 19.37
C GLU A 75 1.29 -7.01 20.11
N GLU A 76 2.60 -6.77 19.90
CA GLU A 76 3.36 -5.74 20.61
C GLU A 76 2.97 -4.32 20.16
N ILE A 77 2.53 -4.14 18.90
CA ILE A 77 2.10 -2.83 18.39
C ILE A 77 0.68 -2.48 18.82
N ARG A 78 -0.17 -3.45 19.18
CA ARG A 78 -1.60 -3.22 19.49
C ARG A 78 -1.86 -2.06 20.47
N PRO A 79 -1.12 -1.92 21.59
CA PRO A 79 -1.31 -0.81 22.53
C PRO A 79 -0.97 0.57 21.95
N CYS A 80 -0.25 0.61 20.83
CA CYS A 80 0.17 1.83 20.14
C CYS A 80 -0.82 2.26 19.05
N LEU A 81 -1.76 1.40 18.65
CA LEU A 81 -2.68 1.68 17.56
C LEU A 81 -3.90 2.46 18.08
N HIS A 82 -4.31 3.50 17.34
CA HIS A 82 -5.50 4.28 17.67
C HIS A 82 -6.78 3.44 17.63
N GLU A 83 -6.83 2.50 16.69
CA GLU A 83 -7.88 1.52 16.56
C GLU A 83 -7.28 0.15 16.24
N TYR A 84 -7.96 -0.92 16.63
CA TYR A 84 -7.56 -2.28 16.32
C TYR A 84 -8.80 -3.13 15.97
N PRO A 85 -8.78 -3.91 14.87
CA PRO A 85 -7.68 -4.02 13.90
C PRO A 85 -7.55 -2.76 13.02
N PHE A 86 -6.34 -2.50 12.54
CA PHE A 86 -6.15 -1.56 11.42
C PHE A 86 -6.83 -2.10 10.16
N THR A 87 -7.37 -1.19 9.37
CA THR A 87 -8.03 -1.46 8.09
C THR A 87 -7.33 -0.69 6.97
N ALA A 88 -7.81 -0.81 5.72
CA ALA A 88 -7.26 -0.07 4.58
C ALA A 88 -7.26 1.46 4.75
N LYS A 89 -8.03 2.00 5.70
CA LYS A 89 -8.01 3.43 6.06
C LYS A 89 -6.78 3.85 6.86
N ASN A 90 -6.14 2.90 7.53
CA ASN A 90 -4.99 3.13 8.41
C ASN A 90 -3.64 2.91 7.74
N VAL A 91 -3.62 2.56 6.45
CA VAL A 91 -2.38 2.38 5.70
C VAL A 91 -2.39 3.23 4.45
N GLU A 92 -1.23 3.80 4.16
CA GLU A 92 -1.00 4.53 2.92
C GLU A 92 0.11 3.86 2.12
N ILE A 93 -0.19 3.49 0.89
CA ILE A 93 0.77 2.94 -0.06
C ILE A 93 0.87 3.91 -1.24
N ARG A 94 2.08 4.36 -1.56
CA ARG A 94 2.36 5.16 -2.76
C ARG A 94 3.34 4.44 -3.64
N ILE A 95 3.11 4.39 -4.95
CA ILE A 95 4.03 3.75 -5.88
C ILE A 95 4.21 4.66 -7.09
N TRP A 96 5.46 5.10 -7.29
CA TRP A 96 5.88 5.81 -8.50
C TRP A 96 6.36 4.80 -9.52
N VAL A 97 5.74 4.81 -10.70
CA VAL A 97 6.00 3.86 -11.78
C VAL A 97 6.91 4.54 -12.80
N TYR A 98 8.09 3.96 -13.03
CA TYR A 98 9.10 4.51 -13.94
C TYR A 98 9.37 3.56 -15.10
N LYS A 99 9.21 4.04 -16.35
CA LYS A 99 9.72 3.36 -17.56
C LYS A 99 9.89 4.30 -18.76
N PRO A 100 10.71 3.91 -19.77
CA PRO A 100 11.03 4.75 -20.94
C PRO A 100 9.97 4.74 -22.06
N ASP A 101 9.23 3.65 -22.24
CA ASP A 101 8.37 3.48 -23.43
C ASP A 101 6.89 3.47 -23.05
N GLY A 102 6.15 4.47 -23.55
CA GLY A 102 4.68 4.52 -23.57
C GLY A 102 4.00 4.36 -22.20
N ILE A 103 3.83 5.45 -21.45
CA ILE A 103 3.29 5.38 -20.10
C ILE A 103 1.75 5.41 -20.10
N LYS A 104 1.12 4.33 -19.61
CA LYS A 104 -0.32 4.30 -19.29
C LYS A 104 -0.64 4.68 -17.84
N ILE A 105 0.30 4.50 -16.91
CA ILE A 105 0.15 4.77 -15.47
C ILE A 105 1.50 5.24 -14.92
N GLY A 106 1.53 6.38 -14.24
CA GLY A 106 2.75 6.94 -13.66
C GLY A 106 2.77 6.97 -12.13
N TYR A 107 1.60 6.96 -11.50
CA TYR A 107 1.48 6.97 -10.05
C TYR A 107 0.25 6.18 -9.62
N ILE A 108 0.42 5.33 -8.61
CA ILE A 108 -0.67 4.54 -8.04
C ILE A 108 -0.60 4.64 -6.52
N SER A 109 -1.75 4.75 -5.87
CA SER A 109 -1.79 4.89 -4.42
C SER A 109 -3.03 4.29 -3.79
N ALA A 110 -2.87 3.78 -2.57
CA ALA A 110 -3.97 3.49 -1.65
C ALA A 110 -3.88 4.47 -0.48
N LEU A 111 -4.92 5.27 -0.25
CA LEU A 111 -5.00 6.24 0.83
C LEU A 111 -6.44 6.32 1.34
N ASP A 112 -6.62 6.25 2.66
CA ASP A 112 -7.94 6.30 3.31
C ASP A 112 -8.93 5.26 2.74
N GLY A 113 -8.42 4.05 2.46
CA GLY A 113 -9.20 2.97 1.84
C GLY A 113 -9.57 3.20 0.36
N ILE A 114 -9.03 4.21 -0.30
CA ILE A 114 -9.29 4.51 -1.71
C ILE A 114 -8.05 4.23 -2.56
N LEU A 115 -8.23 3.43 -3.61
CA LEU A 115 -7.23 3.19 -4.64
C LEU A 115 -7.38 4.24 -5.75
N THR A 116 -6.26 4.85 -6.13
CA THR A 116 -6.17 5.82 -7.22
C THR A 116 -5.06 5.41 -8.18
N LEU A 117 -5.35 5.44 -9.48
CA LEU A 117 -4.38 5.22 -10.55
C LEU A 117 -4.33 6.48 -11.41
N ASP A 118 -3.15 7.07 -11.55
CA ASP A 118 -2.94 8.35 -12.22
C ASP A 118 -2.03 8.24 -13.44
N LEU A 119 -2.31 9.07 -14.44
CA LEU A 119 -1.40 9.32 -15.55
C LEU A 119 -0.12 10.04 -15.07
N PRO A 120 1.05 9.76 -15.65
CA PRO A 120 2.35 10.29 -15.22
C PRO A 120 2.47 11.82 -15.23
N GLU A 121 1.93 12.49 -16.26
CA GLU A 121 2.16 13.92 -16.49
C GLU A 121 1.04 14.78 -15.90
N THR A 122 -0.20 14.43 -16.16
CA THR A 122 -1.37 15.22 -15.74
C THR A 122 -1.82 14.92 -14.32
N ARG A 123 -1.36 13.80 -13.74
CA ARG A 123 -1.93 13.18 -12.54
C ARG A 123 -3.45 13.07 -12.57
N GLN A 124 -4.00 12.93 -13.77
CA GLN A 124 -5.42 12.69 -13.92
C GLN A 124 -5.71 11.24 -13.53
N ALA A 125 -6.62 11.06 -12.57
CA ALA A 125 -7.09 9.75 -12.17
C ALA A 125 -7.82 9.07 -13.33
N ILE A 126 -7.29 7.94 -13.78
CA ILE A 126 -7.95 7.06 -14.75
C ILE A 126 -8.82 6.01 -14.07
N CYS A 127 -8.56 5.76 -12.78
CA CYS A 127 -9.32 4.86 -11.95
C CYS A 127 -9.28 5.38 -10.52
N LYS A 128 -10.46 5.37 -9.89
CA LYS A 128 -10.64 5.67 -8.49
C LYS A 128 -11.75 4.77 -7.96
N GLU A 129 -11.42 3.98 -6.94
CA GLU A 129 -12.29 2.94 -6.40
C GLU A 129 -11.95 2.72 -4.93
N SER A 130 -12.90 2.21 -4.15
CA SER A 130 -12.61 1.75 -2.79
C SER A 130 -11.78 0.48 -2.82
N TYR A 131 -11.04 0.24 -1.74
CA TYR A 131 -10.29 -0.99 -1.53
C TYR A 131 -11.20 -2.23 -1.60
N GLU A 132 -12.40 -2.15 -1.04
CA GLU A 132 -13.38 -3.22 -1.07
C GLU A 132 -13.89 -3.51 -2.48
N GLU A 133 -14.20 -2.47 -3.27
CA GLU A 133 -14.58 -2.64 -4.69
C GLU A 133 -13.44 -3.28 -5.49
N ALA A 134 -12.22 -2.80 -5.29
CA ALA A 134 -11.03 -3.32 -5.95
C ALA A 134 -10.81 -4.82 -5.63
N LEU A 135 -10.99 -5.21 -4.37
CA LEU A 135 -10.95 -6.61 -3.95
C LEU A 135 -12.00 -7.45 -4.71
N GLN A 136 -13.26 -6.99 -4.74
CA GLN A 136 -14.33 -7.72 -5.43
C GLN A 136 -14.05 -7.90 -6.92
N ILE A 137 -13.49 -6.89 -7.58
CA ILE A 137 -13.09 -6.96 -8.99
C ILE A 137 -12.03 -8.04 -9.20
N VAL A 138 -10.97 -8.04 -8.38
CA VAL A 138 -9.88 -9.02 -8.50
C VAL A 138 -10.37 -10.44 -8.21
N PHE A 139 -11.22 -10.64 -7.20
CA PHE A 139 -11.79 -11.96 -6.89
C PHE A 139 -12.76 -12.46 -7.98
N SER A 140 -13.62 -11.60 -8.50
CA SER A 140 -14.59 -11.98 -9.54
C SER A 140 -13.91 -12.36 -10.86
N GLN A 141 -12.76 -11.74 -11.16
CA GLN A 141 -11.97 -12.02 -12.37
C GLN A 141 -11.02 -13.22 -12.22
N GLY A 142 -10.79 -13.72 -11.01
CA GLY A 142 -10.01 -14.93 -10.73
C GLY A 142 -10.79 -16.23 -10.91
N ASN A 143 -12.13 -16.17 -10.84
CA ASN A 143 -13.03 -17.31 -10.98
C ASN A 143 -13.50 -17.56 -12.42
N ALA A 144 -12.91 -16.89 -13.41
CA ALA A 144 -13.25 -17.00 -14.83
C ALA A 144 -12.20 -17.79 -15.65
N ASN A 145 -11.26 -18.47 -15.00
CA ASN A 145 -10.22 -19.30 -15.64
C ASN A 145 -10.30 -20.75 -15.18
#